data_AF-A0A7I4YQS3-F1
#
_entry.id   AF-A0A7I4YQS3-F1
#
_cell.length_a   1.000
_cell.length_b   1.000
_cell.length_c   1.000
_cell.angle_alpha   90.00
_cell.angle_beta   90.00
_cell.angle_gamma   90.00
#
_symmetry.space_group_name_H-M   'P 1'
#
loop_
_entity.id
_entity.type
_entity.pdbx_description
1 polymer ?
#
loop_
_entity_poly.entity_id
_entity_poly.type
_entity_poly.pdbx_seq_one_letter_code
_entity_poly.pdbx_strand_id
1 'polypeptide(L)' 'MLFYLLCALLLLNAFTSDAQATQKCIDKAIDTRAGLRFCEYMATSKDPKGQILCTAEGYDDVAKQYCAKTCGYCK' A
#
# COMPACT_ATOMS: atom_id res chain seq x y z
N MET A 1 23.86 -30.21 -17.48
CA MET A 1 23.84 -28.74 -17.58
C MET A 1 22.43 -28.20 -17.82
N LEU A 2 21.74 -28.59 -18.90
CA LEU A 2 20.38 -28.12 -19.24
C LEU A 2 19.31 -28.45 -18.16
N PHE A 3 19.42 -29.63 -17.56
CA PHE A 3 18.51 -30.09 -16.49
C PHE A 3 18.59 -29.21 -15.23
N TYR A 4 19.79 -28.72 -14.89
CA TYR A 4 19.99 -27.82 -13.75
C TYR A 4 19.40 -26.43 -14.00
N LEU A 5 19.45 -25.93 -15.24
CA LEU A 5 18.83 -24.67 -15.63
C LEU A 5 17.30 -24.73 -15.54
N LEU A 6 16.71 -25.85 -15.97
CA LEU A 6 15.27 -26.09 -15.84
C LEU A 6 14.82 -26.16 -14.37
N CYS A 7 15.59 -26.83 -13.51
CA CYS A 7 15.32 -26.86 -12.08
C CYS A 7 15.42 -25.46 -11.44
N ALA A 8 16.42 -24.65 -11.81
CA ALA A 8 16.58 -23.30 -11.28
C ALA A 8 15.42 -22.36 -11.69
N LEU A 9 14.94 -22.47 -12.93
CA LEU A 9 13.80 -21.70 -13.43
C LEU A 9 12.47 -22.08 -12.74
N LEU A 10 12.27 -23.37 -12.46
CA LEU A 10 11.09 -23.84 -11.70
C LEU A 10 11.09 -23.29 -10.26
N LEU A 11 12.26 -23.23 -9.61
CA LEU A 11 12.39 -22.69 -8.25
C LEU A 11 12.16 -21.17 -8.18
N LEU A 12 12.57 -20.41 -9.22
CA LEU A 12 12.32 -18.97 -9.31
C LEU A 12 10.82 -18.64 -9.48
N ASN A 13 10.09 -19.44 -10.24
CA ASN A 13 8.64 -19.24 -10.45
C ASN A 13 7.82 -19.55 -9.20
N ALA A 14 8.25 -20.52 -8.38
CA ALA A 14 7.60 -20.84 -7.10
C ALA A 14 7.74 -19.68 -6.09
N PHE A 15 8.95 -19.11 -5.95
CA PHE A 15 9.20 -18.02 -5.00
C PHE A 15 8.55 -16.68 -5.38
N THR A 16 8.34 -16.43 -6.67
CA THR A 16 7.75 -15.16 -7.13
C THR A 16 6.23 -15.13 -6.98
N SER A 17 5.59 -16.31 -6.99
CA SER A 17 4.13 -16.44 -6.88
C SER A 17 3.61 -16.03 -5.50
N ASP A 18 4.37 -16.30 -4.43
CA ASP A 18 3.99 -15.96 -3.06
C ASP A 18 4.24 -14.48 -2.72
N ALA A 19 5.18 -13.81 -3.39
CA ALA A 19 5.47 -12.39 -3.15
C ALA A 19 4.40 -11.45 -3.73
N GLN A 20 3.67 -11.88 -4.76
CA GLN A 20 2.60 -11.09 -5.41
C GLN A 20 1.19 -11.39 -4.88
N ALA A 21 0.98 -12.51 -4.19
CA ALA A 21 -0.35 -12.96 -3.76
C ALA A 21 -0.87 -12.31 -2.47
N THR A 22 -0.04 -11.55 -1.75
CA THR A 22 -0.49 -10.72 -0.63
C THR A 22 -0.07 -9.28 -0.85
N GLN A 23 -0.76 -8.57 -1.74
CA GLN A 23 -0.99 -7.15 -1.51
C GLN A 23 -1.92 -7.03 -0.30
N LYS A 24 -1.40 -7.37 0.88
CA LYS A 24 -2.06 -7.17 2.16
C LYS A 24 -2.45 -5.70 2.18
N CYS A 25 -3.71 -5.39 2.47
CA CYS A 25 -4.16 -4.02 2.58
C CYS A 25 -3.29 -3.31 3.64
N ILE A 26 -2.30 -2.59 3.16
CA ILE A 26 -1.33 -1.82 3.93
C ILE A 26 -1.21 -0.45 3.28
N ASP A 27 -1.02 0.55 4.12
CA ASP A 27 -0.69 1.88 3.67
C ASP A 27 0.71 1.87 3.07
N LYS A 28 0.86 2.43 1.87
CA LYS A 28 2.16 2.50 1.19
C LYS A 28 3.16 3.40 1.93
N ALA A 29 2.67 4.36 2.71
CA ALA A 29 3.54 5.32 3.39
C ALA A 29 4.19 4.79 4.70
N ILE A 30 3.76 3.64 5.26
CA ILE A 30 4.13 3.26 6.63
C ILE A 30 5.58 2.81 6.81
N ASP A 31 6.34 2.64 5.73
CA ASP A 31 7.74 2.21 5.77
C ASP A 31 8.65 3.21 6.51
N THR A 32 8.13 4.42 6.78
CA THR A 32 8.82 5.43 7.59
C THR A 32 7.90 5.99 8.67
N ARG A 33 8.51 6.47 9.77
CA ARG A 33 7.77 7.21 10.81
C ARG A 33 7.06 8.45 10.27
N ALA A 34 7.65 9.10 9.27
CA ALA A 34 7.05 10.25 8.61
C ALA A 34 5.77 9.86 7.87
N GLY A 35 5.79 8.75 7.14
CA GLY A 35 4.63 8.28 6.41
C GLY A 35 3.53 7.69 7.30
N LEU A 36 3.88 7.09 8.44
CA LEU A 36 2.88 6.73 9.47
C LEU A 36 2.14 7.97 9.99
N ARG A 37 2.88 9.03 10.33
CA ARG A 37 2.28 10.31 10.76
C ARG A 37 1.48 10.97 9.65
N PHE A 38 1.91 10.83 8.40
CA PHE A 38 1.18 11.34 7.25
C PHE A 38 -0.20 10.67 7.13
N CYS A 39 -0.28 9.34 7.24
CA CYS A 39 -1.58 8.66 7.18
C CYS A 39 -2.47 8.97 8.39
N GLU A 40 -1.90 9.10 9.59
CA GLU A 40 -2.63 9.57 10.77
C GLU A 40 -3.18 10.99 10.56
N TYR A 41 -2.37 11.89 9.99
CA TYR A 41 -2.79 13.25 9.66
C TYR A 41 -3.95 13.26 8.64
N MET A 42 -3.87 12.44 7.59
CA MET A 42 -4.94 12.31 6.59
C MET A 42 -6.26 11.83 7.21
N ALA A 43 -6.21 10.92 8.19
CA ALA A 43 -7.40 10.39 8.86
C ALA A 43 -8.02 11.33 9.90
N THR A 44 -7.23 12.25 10.47
CA THR A 44 -7.66 13.06 11.61
C THR A 44 -7.88 14.53 11.27
N SER A 45 -7.22 15.04 10.23
CA SER A 45 -7.27 16.45 9.86
C SER A 45 -8.37 16.75 8.87
N LYS A 46 -8.72 18.03 8.75
CA LYS A 46 -9.80 18.51 7.90
C LYS A 46 -9.30 19.56 6.91
N ASP A 47 -9.94 19.61 5.74
CA ASP A 47 -9.75 20.68 4.76
C ASP A 47 -10.42 22.00 5.24
N PRO A 48 -10.26 23.12 4.51
CA PRO A 48 -10.91 24.39 4.85
C PRO A 48 -12.45 24.33 4.86
N LYS A 49 -13.07 23.32 4.21
CA LYS A 49 -14.52 23.08 4.20
C LYS A 49 -14.96 22.17 5.36
N GLY A 50 -14.04 21.70 6.20
CA GLY A 50 -14.31 20.84 7.35
C GLY A 50 -14.43 19.34 7.04
N GLN A 51 -14.12 18.91 5.82
CA GLN A 51 -14.11 17.51 5.41
C GLN A 51 -12.81 16.82 5.84
N ILE A 52 -12.88 15.56 6.29
CA ILE A 52 -11.68 14.78 6.63
C ILE A 52 -10.83 14.61 5.38
N LEU A 53 -9.51 14.81 5.49
CA LEU A 53 -8.61 14.78 4.33
C LEU A 53 -8.65 13.46 3.56
N CYS A 54 -8.82 12.31 4.23
CA CYS A 54 -9.06 11.05 3.55
C CYS A 54 -10.15 11.17 2.47
N THR A 55 -11.26 11.85 2.77
CA THR A 55 -12.43 11.98 1.87
C THR A 55 -12.53 13.32 1.16
N ALA A 56 -11.61 14.25 1.41
CA ALA A 56 -11.67 15.59 0.87
C ALA A 56 -11.28 15.62 -0.61
N GLU A 57 -11.97 16.45 -1.39
CA GLU A 57 -11.68 16.68 -2.80
C GLU A 57 -10.21 17.14 -2.98
N GLY A 58 -9.47 16.45 -3.85
CA GLY A 58 -8.03 16.69 -4.07
C GLY A 58 -7.08 15.92 -3.14
N TYR A 59 -7.57 15.36 -2.03
CA TYR A 59 -6.80 14.52 -1.11
C TYR A 59 -7.19 13.03 -1.19
N ASP A 60 -8.40 12.71 -1.68
CA ASP A 60 -8.90 11.35 -1.85
C ASP A 60 -7.98 10.45 -2.70
N ASP A 61 -7.44 10.97 -3.81
CA ASP A 61 -6.51 10.20 -4.65
C ASP A 61 -5.21 9.87 -3.92
N VAL A 62 -4.69 10.83 -3.15
CA VAL A 62 -3.50 10.65 -2.32
C VAL A 62 -3.79 9.65 -1.20
N ALA A 63 -4.97 9.72 -0.59
CA ALA A 63 -5.40 8.81 0.45
C ALA A 63 -5.51 7.37 -0.07
N LYS A 64 -6.14 7.16 -1.23
CA LYS A 64 -6.23 5.85 -1.90
C LYS A 64 -4.86 5.29 -2.28
N GLN A 65 -3.93 6.13 -2.70
CA GLN A 65 -2.62 5.66 -3.16
C GLN A 65 -1.67 5.34 -2.00
N TYR A 66 -1.66 6.16 -0.95
CA TYR A 66 -0.64 6.11 0.10
C TYR A 66 -1.14 5.62 1.44
N CYS A 67 -2.43 5.81 1.75
CA CYS A 67 -3.03 5.56 3.04
C CYS A 67 -4.34 4.74 2.92
N ALA A 68 -4.37 3.80 1.96
CA ALA A 68 -5.55 3.02 1.61
C ALA A 68 -6.18 2.28 2.79
N LYS A 69 -5.36 1.72 3.68
CA LYS A 69 -5.81 0.98 4.86
C LYS A 69 -6.31 1.96 5.93
N THR A 70 -5.50 2.96 6.28
CA THR A 70 -5.82 3.94 7.32
C THR A 70 -7.10 4.73 6.97
N CYS A 71 -7.28 5.08 5.70
CA CYS A 71 -8.48 5.75 5.21
C CYS A 71 -9.64 4.80 4.85
N GLY A 72 -9.48 3.47 5.01
CA GLY A 72 -10.56 2.50 4.85
C GLY A 72 -10.94 2.13 3.42
N TYR A 73 -10.09 2.41 2.43
CA TYR A 73 -10.28 2.05 1.02
C TYR A 73 -10.02 0.57 0.70
N CYS A 74 -9.34 -0.16 1.59
CA CYS A 74 -9.17 -1.60 1.49
C CYS A 74 -9.35 -2.28 2.87
N LYS A 75 -9.52 -3.61 2.87
CA LYS A 75 -9.68 -4.44 4.07
C LYS A 75 -8.72 -5.62 4.02
#